data_AF-A0AAP5H4I1-F1
#
_entry.id   AF-A0AAP5H4I1-F1
#
_cell.length_a   1.000
_cell.length_b   1.000
_cell.length_c   1.000
_cell.angle_alpha   90.00
_cell.angle_beta   90.00
_cell.angle_gamma   90.00
#
_symmetry.space_group_name_H-M   'P 1'
#
loop_
_entity.id
_entity.type
_entity.pdbx_description
1 polymer ?
#
loop_
_entity_poly.entity_id
_entity_poly.type
_entity_poly.pdbx_seq_one_letter_code
_entity_poly.pdbx_strand_id
1 'polypeptide(L)'
;MRTNFKKTTVLVVVFLIALSLILIFINASNKKENLTSSNYYKSFVSSVNSLDLVLAQIDENNNEDDTAVLMFDAYTSIVFINHRIDLMLDHSAIKLNTLSNDLLLLENSYASLVRDQISNKTKFNFQEHKLFKQQIRQFLNELPEEYEDSDNFINQLNEAAEQIKPLIH
;
A
#
# COMPACT_ATOMS: atom_id res chain seq x y z
N MET A 1 2.90 14.20 61.97
CA MET A 1 2.92 12.97 61.13
C MET A 1 1.60 12.71 60.40
N ARG A 2 0.48 12.36 61.06
CA ARG A 2 -0.76 11.84 60.42
C ARG A 2 -1.36 12.70 59.28
N THR A 3 -1.15 14.01 59.33
CA THR A 3 -1.55 14.98 58.28
C THR A 3 -0.73 14.89 56.99
N ASN A 4 0.58 14.65 57.09
CA ASN A 4 1.47 14.60 55.93
C ASN A 4 1.18 13.35 55.10
N PHE A 5 0.99 12.18 55.76
CA PHE A 5 0.55 10.96 55.08
C PHE A 5 -0.74 11.17 54.27
N LYS A 6 -1.78 11.83 54.84
CA LYS A 6 -3.00 12.14 54.09
C LYS A 6 -2.72 12.98 52.84
N LYS A 7 -1.86 14.00 52.93
CA LYS A 7 -1.47 14.82 51.76
C LYS A 7 -0.74 13.98 50.70
N THR A 8 0.24 13.17 51.11
CA THR A 8 1.00 12.29 50.20
C THR A 8 0.09 11.26 49.53
N THR A 9 -0.82 10.60 50.27
CA THR A 9 -1.77 9.64 49.69
C THR A 9 -2.68 10.29 48.65
N VAL A 10 -3.21 11.50 48.93
CA VAL A 10 -4.01 12.24 47.93
C VAL A 10 -3.19 12.56 46.68
N LEU A 11 -1.93 13.00 46.84
CA LEU A 11 -1.05 13.31 45.72
C LEU A 11 -0.74 12.07 44.86
N VAL A 12 -0.48 10.92 45.49
CA VAL A 12 -0.27 9.64 44.79
C VAL A 12 -1.53 9.17 44.07
N VAL A 13 -2.72 9.29 44.68
CA VAL A 13 -4.00 8.92 44.03
C VAL A 13 -4.28 9.82 42.82
N VAL A 14 -4.08 11.14 42.95
CA VAL A 14 -4.23 12.07 41.82
C VAL A 14 -3.24 11.76 40.69
N PHE A 15 -1.98 11.43 41.02
CA PHE A 15 -0.98 11.02 40.04
C PHE A 15 -1.36 9.72 39.31
N LEU A 16 -1.85 8.70 40.02
CA LEU A 16 -2.30 7.44 39.42
C LEU A 16 -3.53 7.65 38.51
N ILE A 17 -4.47 8.52 38.90
CA ILE A 17 -5.62 8.88 38.06
C ILE A 17 -5.14 9.59 36.79
N ALA A 18 -4.25 10.58 36.90
CA ALA A 18 -3.67 11.28 35.74
C ALA A 18 -2.92 10.31 34.81
N LEU A 19 -2.13 9.40 35.35
CA LEU A 19 -1.41 8.38 34.58
C LEU A 19 -2.38 7.45 33.84
N SER A 20 -3.45 7.01 34.51
CA SER A 20 -4.47 6.16 33.87
C SER A 20 -5.21 6.86 32.73
N LEU A 21 -5.53 8.15 32.88
CA LEU A 21 -6.14 8.96 31.82
C LEU A 21 -5.19 9.13 30.63
N ILE A 22 -3.90 9.39 30.88
CA ILE A 22 -2.87 9.48 29.82
C ILE A 22 -2.77 8.16 29.03
N LEU A 23 -2.74 7.01 29.73
CA LEU A 23 -2.70 5.70 29.09
C LEU A 23 -3.97 5.40 28.27
N ILE A 24 -5.15 5.83 28.74
CA ILE A 24 -6.42 5.72 27.98
C ILE A 24 -6.37 6.57 26.72
N PHE A 25 -5.88 7.81 26.79
CA PHE A 25 -5.73 8.69 25.63
C PHE A 25 -4.75 8.15 24.60
N ILE A 26 -3.58 7.66 25.02
CA ILE A 26 -2.59 7.02 24.12
C ILE A 26 -3.24 5.80 23.43
N ASN A 27 -3.83 4.89 24.19
CA ASN A 27 -4.46 3.69 23.62
C ASN A 27 -5.62 4.02 22.65
N ALA A 28 -6.36 5.10 22.89
CA ALA A 28 -7.39 5.59 21.98
C ALA A 28 -6.82 6.16 20.67
N SER A 29 -5.71 6.92 20.73
CA SER A 29 -5.00 7.41 19.53
C SER A 29 -4.41 6.26 18.71
N ASN A 30 -3.63 5.38 19.33
CA ASN A 30 -3.00 4.24 18.65
C ASN A 30 -4.06 3.36 17.94
N LYS A 31 -5.21 3.11 18.59
CA LYS A 31 -6.32 2.35 17.98
C LYS A 31 -6.93 3.08 16.78
N LYS A 32 -7.01 4.41 16.79
CA LYS A 32 -7.50 5.21 15.65
C LYS A 32 -6.49 5.20 14.49
N GLU A 33 -5.21 5.33 14.78
CA GLU A 33 -4.12 5.30 13.80
C GLU A 33 -4.05 3.94 13.11
N ASN A 34 -3.99 2.84 13.87
CA ASN A 34 -4.04 1.48 13.33
C ASN A 34 -5.29 1.23 12.46
N LEU A 35 -6.48 1.65 12.88
CA LEU A 35 -7.70 1.56 12.06
C LEU A 35 -7.61 2.41 10.78
N THR A 36 -6.92 3.55 10.81
CA THR A 36 -6.72 4.42 9.65
C THR A 36 -5.80 3.74 8.63
N SER A 37 -4.65 3.21 9.08
CA SER A 37 -3.71 2.45 8.26
C SER A 37 -4.31 1.16 7.71
N SER A 38 -5.14 0.46 8.49
CA SER A 38 -5.90 -0.71 8.02
C SER A 38 -6.89 -0.36 6.89
N ASN A 39 -7.55 0.80 6.96
CA ASN A 39 -8.42 1.27 5.88
C ASN A 39 -7.62 1.67 4.62
N TYR A 40 -6.47 2.34 4.76
CA TYR A 40 -5.60 2.63 3.62
C TYR A 40 -5.05 1.35 2.99
N TYR A 41 -4.62 0.37 3.80
CA TYR A 41 -4.17 -0.93 3.30
C TYR A 41 -5.26 -1.67 2.53
N LYS A 42 -6.50 -1.74 3.07
CA LYS A 42 -7.65 -2.34 2.37
C LYS A 42 -7.98 -1.60 1.07
N SER A 43 -7.83 -0.27 1.03
CA SER A 43 -7.94 0.49 -0.23
C SER A 43 -6.80 0.22 -1.20
N PHE A 44 -5.57 -0.02 -0.71
CA PHE A 44 -4.40 -0.36 -1.51
C PHE A 44 -4.56 -1.75 -2.15
N VAL A 45 -4.86 -2.80 -1.38
CA VAL A 45 -5.13 -4.15 -1.88
C VAL A 45 -6.28 -4.14 -2.91
N SER A 46 -7.36 -3.41 -2.63
CA SER A 46 -8.47 -3.23 -3.58
C SER A 46 -8.04 -2.53 -4.88
N SER A 47 -7.02 -1.66 -4.84
CA SER A 47 -6.45 -1.02 -6.03
C SER A 47 -5.56 -1.96 -6.84
N VAL A 48 -4.75 -2.81 -6.18
CA VAL A 48 -3.96 -3.85 -6.85
C VAL A 48 -4.89 -4.88 -7.53
N ASN A 49 -5.96 -5.30 -6.85
CA ASN A 49 -6.99 -6.16 -7.45
C ASN A 49 -7.71 -5.50 -8.63
N SER A 50 -7.98 -4.19 -8.56
CA SER A 50 -8.59 -3.45 -9.69
C SER A 50 -7.64 -3.39 -10.89
N LEU A 51 -6.35 -3.18 -10.67
CA LEU A 51 -5.32 -3.22 -11.71
C LEU A 51 -5.25 -4.60 -12.38
N ASP A 52 -5.22 -5.69 -11.60
CA ASP A 52 -5.23 -7.07 -12.14
C ASP A 52 -6.46 -7.34 -13.04
N LEU A 53 -7.64 -6.84 -12.66
CA LEU A 53 -8.86 -6.95 -13.46
C LEU A 53 -8.81 -6.15 -14.78
N VAL A 54 -8.22 -4.95 -14.80
CA VAL A 54 -8.03 -4.19 -16.05
C VAL A 54 -6.98 -4.87 -16.94
N LEU A 55 -5.89 -5.38 -16.35
CA LEU A 55 -4.90 -6.17 -17.07
C LEU A 55 -5.49 -7.49 -17.60
N ALA A 56 -6.48 -8.09 -16.92
CA ALA A 56 -7.25 -9.22 -17.44
C ALA A 56 -7.95 -8.85 -18.75
N GLN A 57 -8.71 -7.75 -18.75
CA GLN A 57 -9.50 -7.27 -19.90
C GLN A 57 -8.66 -6.91 -21.13
N ILE A 58 -7.41 -6.47 -20.95
CA ILE A 58 -6.51 -6.12 -22.08
C ILE A 58 -6.22 -7.33 -22.99
N ASP A 59 -5.99 -8.53 -22.42
CA ASP A 59 -5.73 -9.75 -23.21
C ASP A 59 -7.01 -10.30 -23.89
N GLU A 60 -8.19 -9.95 -23.38
CA GLU A 60 -9.48 -10.41 -23.92
C GLU A 60 -9.99 -9.47 -25.04
N ASN A 61 -9.43 -8.26 -25.15
CA ASN A 61 -9.90 -7.24 -26.07
C ASN A 61 -9.23 -7.36 -27.45
N ASN A 62 -10.07 -7.34 -28.50
CA ASN A 62 -9.64 -7.44 -29.90
C ASN A 62 -9.75 -6.10 -30.65
N ASN A 63 -10.15 -5.00 -29.98
CA ASN A 63 -10.20 -3.66 -30.56
C ASN A 63 -9.03 -2.80 -30.04
N GLU A 64 -8.10 -2.45 -30.93
CA GLU A 64 -6.83 -1.79 -30.59
C GLU A 64 -6.98 -0.43 -29.88
N ASP A 65 -8.05 0.31 -30.17
CA ASP A 65 -8.28 1.63 -29.60
C ASP A 65 -8.86 1.52 -28.19
N ASP A 66 -9.70 0.50 -27.94
CA ASP A 66 -10.14 0.14 -26.58
C ASP A 66 -8.97 -0.46 -25.77
N THR A 67 -8.03 -1.19 -26.39
CA THR A 67 -6.78 -1.63 -25.76
C THR A 67 -5.98 -0.45 -25.21
N ALA A 68 -5.89 0.65 -25.97
CA ALA A 68 -5.17 1.86 -25.53
C ALA A 68 -5.87 2.57 -24.35
N VAL A 69 -7.21 2.55 -24.30
CA VAL A 69 -7.99 3.07 -23.16
C VAL A 69 -7.77 2.20 -21.91
N LEU A 70 -7.91 0.88 -22.02
CA LEU A 70 -7.68 -0.04 -20.90
C LEU A 70 -6.24 0.05 -20.36
N MET A 71 -5.25 0.23 -21.23
CA MET A 71 -3.86 0.49 -20.82
C MET A 71 -3.70 1.82 -20.08
N PHE A 72 -4.44 2.87 -20.45
CA PHE A 72 -4.47 4.12 -19.68
C PHE A 72 -5.15 3.94 -18.32
N ASP A 73 -6.27 3.20 -18.24
CA ASP A 73 -6.98 2.90 -17.00
C ASP A 73 -6.11 2.07 -16.04
N ALA A 74 -5.34 1.11 -16.57
CA ALA A 74 -4.31 0.38 -15.82
C ALA A 74 -3.23 1.35 -15.28
N TYR A 75 -2.71 2.28 -16.09
CA TYR A 75 -1.75 3.28 -15.62
C TYR A 75 -2.30 4.14 -14.47
N THR A 76 -3.52 4.67 -14.59
CA THR A 76 -4.13 5.45 -13.48
C THR A 76 -4.34 4.59 -12.22
N SER A 77 -4.60 3.29 -12.38
CA SER A 77 -4.70 2.35 -11.27
C SER A 77 -3.36 2.17 -10.53
N ILE A 78 -2.22 2.20 -11.24
CA ILE A 78 -0.87 2.21 -10.62
C ILE A 78 -0.63 3.50 -9.84
N VAL A 79 -0.95 4.67 -10.42
CA VAL A 79 -0.85 5.97 -9.72
C VAL A 79 -1.67 5.97 -8.42
N PHE A 80 -2.85 5.35 -8.41
CA PHE A 80 -3.64 5.19 -7.19
C PHE A 80 -3.07 4.16 -6.21
N ILE A 81 -2.35 3.12 -6.66
CA ILE A 81 -1.62 2.20 -5.77
C ILE A 81 -0.50 2.97 -5.05
N ASN A 82 0.28 3.77 -5.78
CA ASN A 82 1.36 4.62 -5.25
C ASN A 82 0.83 5.60 -4.18
N HIS A 83 -0.21 6.36 -4.51
CA HIS A 83 -0.78 7.30 -3.55
C HIS A 83 -1.35 6.62 -2.29
N ARG A 84 -1.87 5.39 -2.40
CA ARG A 84 -2.44 4.66 -1.26
C ARG A 84 -1.39 4.00 -0.35
N ILE A 85 -0.26 3.53 -0.90
CA ILE A 85 0.82 3.00 -0.06
C ILE A 85 1.51 4.13 0.71
N ASP A 86 1.72 5.30 0.09
CA ASP A 86 2.27 6.48 0.76
C ASP A 86 1.34 6.96 1.90
N LEU A 87 0.01 7.04 1.65
CA LEU A 87 -0.97 7.37 2.69
C LEU A 87 -1.01 6.35 3.84
N MET A 88 -0.81 5.05 3.57
CA MET A 88 -0.68 4.04 4.62
C MET A 88 0.59 4.26 5.45
N LEU A 89 1.72 4.54 4.79
CA LEU A 89 3.01 4.74 5.44
C LEU A 89 3.01 5.98 6.34
N ASP A 90 2.48 7.11 5.87
CA ASP A 90 2.34 8.37 6.63
C ASP A 90 1.57 8.22 7.95
N HIS A 91 0.70 7.20 8.07
CA HIS A 91 -0.12 6.94 9.25
C HIS A 91 0.35 5.72 10.07
N SER A 92 1.52 5.17 9.75
CA SER A 92 2.08 3.97 10.40
C SER A 92 3.42 4.25 11.09
N ALA A 93 3.83 3.38 12.01
CA ALA A 93 5.21 3.36 12.53
C ALA A 93 6.20 2.72 11.53
N ILE A 94 5.68 2.15 10.43
CA ILE A 94 6.37 1.29 9.47
C ILE A 94 7.14 2.12 8.44
N LYS A 95 8.29 1.62 7.96
CA LYS A 95 9.10 2.26 6.91
C LYS A 95 9.47 1.30 5.79
N LEU A 96 8.68 1.28 4.73
CA LEU A 96 8.93 0.48 3.51
C LEU A 96 9.74 1.30 2.51
N ASN A 97 11.02 1.53 2.81
CA ASN A 97 11.91 2.37 2.00
C ASN A 97 12.14 1.84 0.57
N THR A 98 11.85 0.56 0.31
CA THR A 98 11.95 -0.10 -1.00
C THR A 98 10.63 -0.04 -1.77
N LEU A 99 9.53 -0.53 -1.19
CA LEU A 99 8.24 -0.74 -1.88
C LEU A 99 7.72 0.50 -2.63
N SER A 100 7.77 1.70 -2.03
CA SER A 100 7.31 2.93 -2.72
C SER A 100 8.23 3.30 -3.91
N ASN A 101 9.54 3.03 -3.82
CA ASN A 101 10.46 3.17 -4.96
C ASN A 101 10.24 2.10 -6.04
N ASP A 102 10.03 0.83 -5.65
CA ASP A 102 9.80 -0.27 -6.59
C ASP A 102 8.48 -0.06 -7.37
N LEU A 103 7.40 0.35 -6.70
CA LEU A 103 6.13 0.72 -7.33
C LEU A 103 6.22 2.01 -8.19
N LEU A 104 7.05 2.98 -7.82
CA LEU A 104 7.31 4.16 -8.65
C LEU A 104 8.08 3.80 -9.93
N LEU A 105 9.05 2.88 -9.86
CA LEU A 105 9.75 2.36 -11.04
C LEU A 105 8.80 1.54 -11.93
N LEU A 106 7.94 0.72 -11.32
CA LEU A 106 6.86 -0.02 -11.98
C LEU A 106 5.89 0.91 -12.74
N GLU A 107 5.51 2.04 -12.14
CA GLU A 107 4.72 3.09 -12.81
C GLU A 107 5.44 3.64 -14.04
N ASN A 108 6.72 4.00 -13.91
CA ASN A 108 7.49 4.61 -15.00
C ASN A 108 7.68 3.66 -16.18
N SER A 109 7.94 2.37 -15.92
CA SER A 109 8.04 1.35 -16.98
C SER A 109 6.70 1.17 -17.70
N TYR A 110 5.59 1.02 -16.96
CA TYR A 110 4.28 0.85 -17.58
C TYR A 110 3.83 2.09 -18.36
N ALA A 111 4.15 3.30 -17.89
CA ALA A 111 3.90 4.55 -18.61
C ALA A 111 4.61 4.60 -19.98
N SER A 112 5.75 3.90 -20.14
CA SER A 112 6.39 3.74 -21.45
C SER A 112 5.59 2.81 -22.37
N LEU A 113 5.14 1.66 -21.87
CA LEU A 113 4.29 0.73 -22.64
C LEU A 113 3.00 1.40 -23.15
N VAL A 114 2.32 2.15 -22.28
CA VAL A 114 1.12 2.93 -22.64
C VAL A 114 1.45 3.97 -23.71
N ARG A 115 2.58 4.69 -23.57
CA ARG A 115 3.02 5.68 -24.56
C ARG A 115 3.32 5.05 -25.91
N ASP A 116 3.99 3.90 -25.96
CA ASP A 116 4.29 3.22 -27.23
C ASP A 116 3.02 2.65 -27.89
N GLN A 117 2.08 2.07 -27.14
CA GLN A 117 0.78 1.64 -27.69
C GLN A 117 -0.02 2.80 -28.30
N ILE A 118 -0.01 3.98 -27.65
CA ILE A 118 -0.70 5.19 -28.15
C ILE A 118 0.05 5.82 -29.34
N SER A 119 1.39 5.90 -29.27
CA SER A 119 2.19 6.74 -30.18
C SER A 119 2.74 5.98 -31.40
N ASN A 120 3.02 4.69 -31.26
CA ASN A 120 3.53 3.84 -32.33
C ASN A 120 3.31 2.35 -32.00
N LYS A 121 2.12 1.82 -32.34
CA LYS A 121 1.70 0.42 -32.12
C LYS A 121 2.74 -0.63 -32.55
N THR A 122 3.62 -0.36 -33.55
CA THR A 122 4.67 -1.33 -33.96
C THR A 122 5.87 -1.41 -33.00
N LYS A 123 5.90 -0.58 -31.95
CA LYS A 123 6.86 -0.67 -30.84
C LYS A 123 6.29 -1.34 -29.60
N PHE A 124 4.98 -1.54 -29.51
CA PHE A 124 4.36 -2.01 -28.28
C PHE A 124 4.85 -3.42 -27.91
N ASN A 125 5.44 -3.54 -26.72
CA ASN A 125 6.07 -4.76 -26.26
C ASN A 125 5.05 -5.67 -25.54
N PHE A 126 4.30 -6.45 -26.33
CA PHE A 126 3.34 -7.45 -25.81
C PHE A 126 3.97 -8.43 -24.80
N GLN A 127 5.26 -8.77 -24.94
CA GLN A 127 5.93 -9.67 -23.99
C GLN A 127 6.13 -9.01 -22.62
N GLU A 128 6.55 -7.75 -22.61
CA GLU A 128 6.74 -6.96 -21.38
C GLU A 128 5.41 -6.63 -20.71
N HIS A 129 4.36 -6.30 -21.47
CA HIS A 129 3.00 -6.19 -20.93
C HIS A 129 2.54 -7.50 -20.25
N LYS A 130 2.78 -8.64 -20.88
CA LYS A 130 2.43 -9.95 -20.31
C LYS A 130 3.22 -10.28 -19.04
N LEU A 131 4.52 -9.96 -19.02
CA LEU A 131 5.35 -10.10 -17.82
C LEU A 131 4.85 -9.19 -16.69
N PHE A 132 4.56 -7.93 -16.98
CA PHE A 132 3.98 -6.98 -16.03
C PHE A 132 2.68 -7.51 -15.40
N LYS A 133 1.77 -8.05 -16.22
CA LYS A 133 0.53 -8.70 -15.75
C LYS A 133 0.80 -9.88 -14.82
N GLN A 134 1.81 -10.70 -15.13
CA GLN A 134 2.22 -11.81 -14.26
C GLN A 134 2.77 -11.30 -12.92
N GLN A 135 3.62 -10.26 -12.92
CA GLN A 135 4.14 -9.63 -11.70
C GLN A 135 3.03 -9.06 -10.80
N ILE A 136 2.08 -8.29 -11.36
CA ILE A 136 0.92 -7.78 -10.61
C ILE A 136 0.09 -8.92 -10.03
N ARG A 137 -0.16 -9.99 -10.80
CA ARG A 137 -0.94 -11.12 -10.33
C ARG A 137 -0.23 -11.90 -9.23
N GLN A 138 1.08 -12.08 -9.31
CA GLN A 138 1.90 -12.71 -8.28
C GLN A 138 1.90 -11.88 -6.99
N PHE A 139 2.16 -10.58 -7.10
CA PHE A 139 2.09 -9.62 -6.00
C PHE A 139 0.75 -9.69 -5.25
N LEU A 140 -0.37 -9.63 -5.99
CA LEU A 140 -1.71 -9.69 -5.43
C LEU A 140 -1.98 -10.99 -4.65
N ASN A 141 -1.39 -12.11 -5.06
CA ASN A 141 -1.54 -13.39 -4.35
C ASN A 141 -0.64 -13.51 -3.09
N GLU A 142 0.41 -12.68 -2.98
CA GLU A 142 1.38 -12.70 -1.88
C GLU A 142 1.21 -11.57 -0.86
N LEU A 143 0.37 -10.57 -1.17
CA LEU A 143 -0.02 -9.52 -0.22
C LEU A 143 -0.70 -10.12 1.04
N PRO A 144 -0.37 -9.63 2.25
CA PRO A 144 -1.11 -9.94 3.47
C PRO A 144 -2.64 -9.79 3.35
N GLU A 145 -3.40 -10.69 3.99
CA GLU A 145 -4.87 -10.62 3.98
C GLU A 145 -5.41 -9.38 4.73
N GLU A 146 -4.76 -9.01 5.84
CA GLU A 146 -5.10 -7.84 6.66
C GLU A 146 -3.85 -7.06 7.09
N TYR A 147 -4.05 -5.80 7.49
CA TYR A 147 -3.01 -4.95 8.07
C TYR A 147 -2.81 -5.26 9.56
N GLU A 148 -1.55 -5.51 9.95
CA GLU A 148 -1.09 -5.46 11.33
C GLU A 148 0.04 -4.45 11.48
N ASP A 149 0.11 -3.78 12.64
CA ASP A 149 1.27 -2.96 13.02
C ASP A 149 2.34 -3.89 13.65
N SER A 150 2.92 -4.77 12.82
CA SER A 150 3.82 -5.85 13.25
C SER A 150 4.97 -6.10 12.27
N ASP A 151 6.15 -6.48 12.77
CA ASP A 151 7.30 -6.87 11.94
C ASP A 151 6.97 -8.04 10.98
N ASN A 152 5.99 -8.88 11.34
CA ASN A 152 5.52 -9.97 10.48
C ASN A 152 4.81 -9.44 9.23
N PHE A 153 3.89 -8.49 9.38
CA PHE A 153 3.24 -7.81 8.25
C PHE A 153 4.26 -7.08 7.38
N ILE A 154 5.27 -6.43 7.98
CA ILE A 154 6.38 -5.79 7.24
C ILE A 154 7.13 -6.81 6.38
N ASN A 155 7.48 -7.97 6.95
CA ASN A 155 8.22 -9.01 6.23
C ASN A 155 7.39 -9.58 5.08
N GLN A 156 6.13 -9.97 5.32
CA GLN A 156 5.24 -10.49 4.28
C GLN A 156 5.00 -9.47 3.14
N LEU A 157 4.83 -8.19 3.47
CA LEU A 157 4.64 -7.13 2.48
C LEU A 157 5.92 -6.84 1.68
N ASN A 158 7.11 -7.01 2.28
CA ASN A 158 8.38 -6.95 1.57
C ASN A 158 8.63 -8.20 0.69
N GLU A 159 8.24 -9.39 1.15
CA GLU A 159 8.31 -10.63 0.37
C GLU A 159 7.43 -10.51 -0.89
N ALA A 160 6.19 -10.04 -0.75
CA ALA A 160 5.33 -9.71 -1.89
C ALA A 160 5.96 -8.65 -2.82
N ALA A 161 6.63 -7.63 -2.25
CA ALA A 161 7.29 -6.58 -3.03
C ALA A 161 8.40 -7.09 -3.97
N GLU A 162 9.00 -8.26 -3.69
CA GLU A 162 9.96 -8.89 -4.62
C GLU A 162 9.32 -9.20 -5.99
N GLN A 163 8.02 -9.50 -6.04
CA GLN A 163 7.31 -9.88 -7.28
C GLN A 163 7.19 -8.72 -8.27
N ILE A 164 7.07 -7.48 -7.78
CA ILE A 164 6.92 -6.26 -8.61
C ILE A 164 8.25 -5.58 -8.95
N LYS A 165 9.39 -6.11 -8.49
CA LYS A 165 10.67 -5.45 -8.74
C LYS A 165 10.90 -5.26 -10.23
N PRO A 166 11.41 -4.09 -10.66
CA PRO A 166 11.66 -3.83 -12.06
C PRO A 166 12.54 -4.92 -12.69
N LEU A 167 12.05 -5.54 -13.75
CA LEU A 167 12.83 -6.47 -14.56
C LEU A 167 13.92 -5.68 -15.29
N ILE A 168 15.11 -5.59 -14.68
CA ILE A 168 16.25 -4.88 -15.26
C ILE A 168 16.60 -5.53 -16.60
N HIS A 169 16.67 -4.72 -17.65
CA HIS A 169 16.99 -5.10 -19.03
C HIS A 169 18.07 -4.15 -19.57
#